data_AF-A0A8T3ZH41-F1
#
_entry.id   AF-A0A8T3ZH41-F1
#
_cell.length_a   1.000
_cell.length_b   1.000
_cell.length_c   1.000
_cell.angle_alpha   90.00
_cell.angle_beta   90.00
_cell.angle_gamma   90.00
#
_symmetry.space_group_name_H-M   'P 1'
#
loop_
_entity.id
_entity.type
_entity.pdbx_description
1 polymer ?
#
loop_
_entity_poly.entity_id
_entity_poly.type
_entity_poly.pdbx_seq_one_letter_code
_entity_poly.pdbx_strand_id
1 'polypeptide(L)' 'MNVANLFSGGNDSVFSLFWSLSQGFEPVLVTVKPQEYSMMFHHP' A
#
# COMPACT_ATOMS: atom_id res chain seq x y z
N MET A 1 -3.90 -14.47 8.26
CA MET A 1 -3.31 -13.47 9.20
C MET A 1 -3.53 -12.11 8.59
N ASN A 2 -4.27 -11.24 9.28
CA ASN A 2 -4.56 -9.91 8.79
C ASN A 2 -3.31 -9.02 8.86
N VAL A 3 -3.00 -8.33 7.76
CA VAL A 3 -1.90 -7.37 7.66
C VAL A 3 -2.38 -6.09 7.01
N ALA A 4 -1.79 -4.95 7.37
CA ALA A 4 -2.05 -3.70 6.65
C ALA A 4 -1.07 -3.56 5.48
N ASN A 5 -1.58 -3.33 4.28
CA ASN A 5 -0.78 -2.99 3.12
C ASN A 5 -0.92 -1.49 2.82
N LEU A 6 0.19 -0.75 2.88
CA LEU A 6 0.20 0.68 2.52
C LEU A 6 0.09 0.81 1.00
N PHE A 7 -1.12 1.07 0.54
CA PHE A 7 -1.49 1.01 -0.86
C PHE A 7 -1.65 2.41 -1.45
N SER A 8 -0.70 2.84 -2.27
CA SER A 8 -0.74 4.14 -2.96
C SER A 8 -1.31 4.08 -4.38
N GLY A 9 -1.51 2.87 -4.93
CA GLY A 9 -1.91 2.66 -6.33
C GLY A 9 -0.74 2.66 -7.32
N GLY A 10 0.47 3.06 -6.89
CA GLY A 10 1.68 2.95 -7.69
C GLY A 10 2.18 1.51 -7.82
N ASN A 11 3.03 1.25 -8.81
CA ASN A 11 3.53 -0.09 -9.15
C ASN A 11 4.10 -0.83 -7.93
N ASP A 12 4.92 -0.17 -7.12
CA ASP A 12 5.56 -0.80 -5.97
C ASP A 12 4.56 -1.23 -4.89
N SER A 13 3.49 -0.45 -4.70
CA SER A 13 2.41 -0.80 -3.77
C SER A 13 1.56 -1.96 -4.29
N VAL A 14 1.37 -2.06 -5.62
CA VAL A 14 0.73 -3.22 -6.26
C VAL A 14 1.58 -4.47 -6.12
N PHE A 15 2.90 -4.34 -6.30
CA PHE A 15 3.81 -5.46 -6.08
C PHE A 15 3.84 -5.92 -4.62
N SER A 16 3.84 -4.98 -3.66
CA SER A 16 3.73 -5.30 -2.24
C SER A 16 2.43 -6.07 -1.92
N LEU A 17 1.29 -5.65 -2.52
CA LEU A 17 0.03 -6.36 -2.39
C LEU A 17 0.13 -7.78 -2.96
N PHE A 18 0.61 -7.93 -4.20
CA PHE A 18 0.82 -9.22 -4.84
C PHE A 18 1.71 -10.13 -3.97
N TRP A 19 2.82 -9.61 -3.46
CA TRP A 19 3.71 -10.35 -2.59
C TRP A 19 2.97 -10.82 -1.34
N SER A 20 2.26 -9.94 -0.64
CA SER A 20 1.53 -10.30 0.58
C SER A 20 0.49 -11.41 0.34
N LEU A 21 -0.25 -11.34 -0.78
CA LEU A 21 -1.20 -12.38 -1.18
C LEU A 21 -0.48 -13.71 -1.50
N SER A 22 0.67 -13.64 -2.19
CA SER A 22 1.47 -14.83 -2.52
C SER A 22 2.00 -15.57 -1.29
N GLN A 23 2.18 -14.87 -0.17
CA GLN A 23 2.60 -15.45 1.10
C GLN A 23 1.42 -15.97 1.95
N GLY A 24 0.17 -15.86 1.46
CA GLY A 24 -1.02 -16.31 2.18
C GLY A 24 -1.51 -15.35 3.27
N PHE A 25 -1.07 -14.08 3.25
CA PHE A 25 -1.65 -13.06 4.11
C PHE A 25 -3.04 -12.62 3.62
N GLU A 26 -3.80 -12.02 4.53
CA GLU A 26 -5.09 -11.37 4.25
C GLU A 26 -4.91 -9.85 4.38
N PRO A 27 -4.45 -9.17 3.31
CA PRO A 27 -4.12 -7.75 3.39
C PRO A 27 -5.37 -6.86 3.39
N VAL A 28 -5.39 -5.89 4.30
CA VAL A 28 -6.29 -4.74 4.29
C VAL A 28 -5.56 -3.56 3.66
N LEU A 29 -6.14 -2.98 2.61
CA LEU A 29 -5.53 -1.86 1.89
C LEU A 29 -5.72 -0.55 2.65
N VAL A 30 -4.63 0.17 2.88
CA VAL A 30 -4.63 1.46 3.55
C VAL A 30 -3.97 2.50 2.66
N THR A 31 -4.73 3.50 2.23
CA THR A 31 -4.22 4.62 1.46
C THR A 31 -4.17 5.86 2.33
N VAL A 32 -2.99 6.47 2.43
CA VAL A 32 -2.81 7.75 3.14
C VAL A 32 -2.98 8.88 2.14
N LYS A 33 -3.87 9.83 2.44
CA LYS A 33 -3.98 11.08 1.68
C LYS A 33 -2.85 12.02 2.13
N PRO A 34 -1.88 12.37 1.27
CA PRO A 34 -0.81 13.27 1.66
C PRO A 34 -1.34 14.68 1.92
N GLN A 35 -0.68 15.39 2.84
CA GLN A 35 -0.78 16.86 2.91
C GLN A 35 -0.05 17.48 1.71
N GLU A 36 -0.43 18.72 1.36
CA GLU A 36 0.21 19.49 0.30
C GLU A 36 1.74 19.56 0.54
N TYR A 37 2.52 19.21 -0.48
CA TYR A 37 4.00 19.13 -0.44
C TYR A 37 4.62 18.05 0.46
N SER A 38 3.85 17.07 0.95
CA SER A 38 4.43 15.91 1.63
C SER A 38 5.39 15.15 0.72
N MET A 39 6.59 14.87 1.21
CA MET A 39 7.58 14.04 0.50
C MET A 39 7.49 12.56 0.89
N MET A 40 6.63 12.20 1.84
CA MET A 40 6.57 10.86 2.43
C MET A 40 5.61 9.92 1.70
N PHE A 41 4.47 10.43 1.24
CA PHE A 41 3.42 9.63 0.62
C PHE A 41 3.21 10.06 -0.82
N HIS A 42 2.88 9.09 -1.68
CA HIS A 42 2.56 9.36 -3.07
C HIS A 42 1.34 10.27 -3.18
N HIS A 43 1.44 11.26 -4.05
CA HIS A 43 0.31 12.09 -4.48
C HIS A 43 -0.26 11.45 -5.75
N PRO A 44 -1.40 10.75 -5.65
CA PRO A 44 -2.02 10.08 -6.79
C PRO A 44 -2.50 11.07 -7.85
#